data_AF-A0A1Y3NEC2-F1
#
_entry.id   AF-A0A1Y3NEC2-F1
#
_cell.length_a   1.000
_cell.length_b   1.000
_cell.length_c   1.000
_cell.angle_alpha   90.00
_cell.angle_beta   90.00
_cell.angle_gamma   90.00
#
_symmetry.space_group_name_H-M   'P 1'
#
loop_
_entity.id
_entity.type
_entity.pdbx_description
1 polymer ?
#
loop_
_entity_poly.entity_id
_entity_poly.type
_entity_poly.pdbx_seq_one_letter_code
_entity_poly.pdbx_strand_id
1 'polypeptide(L)'
;MSNVLIIKDNSGNFPLLLSIHKNNDDNTKIIFDYAEKNNIELNINDKDQSGNFSLLKAIEKRNITIIEFIIKYADDHNIILQINEKNENGMYPLLMA
;
A
#
# COMPACT_ATOMS: atom_id res chain seq x y z
N MET A 1 -21.48 11.66 0.16
CA MET A 1 -20.24 12.31 -0.29
C MET A 1 -19.11 11.67 0.48
N SER A 2 -18.50 10.64 -0.09
CA SER A 2 -17.38 9.94 0.55
C SER A 2 -16.21 10.93 0.60
N ASN A 3 -15.76 11.28 1.80
CA ASN A 3 -14.55 12.06 2.00
C ASN A 3 -13.35 11.20 1.60
N VAL A 4 -13.06 11.13 0.31
CA VAL A 4 -11.77 10.65 -0.17
C VAL A 4 -10.77 11.76 0.17
N LEU A 5 -10.34 11.84 1.43
CA LEU A 5 -9.09 12.51 1.74
C LEU A 5 -8.02 11.56 1.23
N ILE A 6 -7.73 11.70 -0.05
CA ILE A 6 -6.52 11.20 -0.66
C ILE A 6 -5.41 11.69 0.27
N ILE A 7 -4.83 10.80 1.07
CA ILE A 7 -3.61 11.11 1.80
C ILE A 7 -2.53 11.11 0.71
N LYS A 8 -2.51 12.17 -0.09
CA LYS A 8 -1.41 12.61 -0.91
C LYS A 8 -0.92 13.84 -0.17
N ASP A 9 0.35 13.86 0.20
CA ASP A 9 0.93 15.15 0.57
C ASP A 9 0.87 16.11 -0.63
N ASN A 10 1.23 17.38 -0.43
CA ASN A 10 1.20 18.39 -1.49
C ASN A 10 2.14 18.07 -2.68
N SER A 11 2.94 17.00 -2.60
CA SER A 11 3.81 16.48 -3.65
C SER A 11 3.24 15.22 -4.33
N GLY A 12 2.04 14.77 -3.95
CA GLY A 12 1.41 13.58 -4.50
C GLY A 12 1.89 12.28 -3.86
N ASN A 13 2.63 12.32 -2.74
CA ASN A 13 3.18 11.13 -2.11
C ASN A 13 2.13 10.40 -1.27
N PHE A 14 2.06 9.08 -1.40
CA PHE A 14 1.20 8.20 -0.61
C PHE A 14 1.88 7.84 0.73
N PRO A 15 1.41 8.32 1.90
CA PRO A 15 2.01 8.04 3.19
C PRO A 15 2.17 6.56 3.50
N LEU A 16 1.21 5.73 3.06
CA LEU A 16 1.29 4.28 3.17
C LEU A 16 2.47 3.72 2.38
N LEU A 17 2.60 4.07 1.10
CA LEU A 17 3.72 3.59 0.29
C LEU A 17 5.06 4.06 0.85
N LEU A 18 5.12 5.28 1.41
CA LEU A 18 6.32 5.80 2.05
C LEU A 18 6.68 5.04 3.35
N SER A 19 5.71 4.68 4.19
CA SER A 19 5.97 3.89 5.40
C SER A 19 6.48 2.49 5.06
N ILE A 20 5.91 1.88 4.02
CA ILE A 20 6.35 0.58 3.48
C ILE A 20 7.76 0.70 2.88
N HIS A 21 8.04 1.76 2.11
CA HIS A 21 9.38 2.00 1.57
C HIS A 21 10.45 2.14 2.67
N LYS A 22 10.08 2.74 3.80
CA LYS A 22 10.92 2.84 5.00
C LYS A 22 10.95 1.56 5.83
N ASN A 23 10.19 0.53 5.45
CA ASN A 23 10.08 -0.75 6.15
C ASN A 23 9.74 -0.58 7.64
N ASN A 24 8.81 0.31 7.93
CA ASN A 24 8.43 0.65 9.30
C ASN A 24 7.01 0.12 9.60
N ASP A 25 6.95 -0.97 10.35
CA ASP A 25 5.71 -1.70 10.66
C ASP A 25 4.79 -0.87 11.54
N ASP A 26 5.33 -0.19 12.55
CA ASP A 26 4.56 0.62 13.49
C ASP A 26 3.84 1.77 12.78
N ASN A 27 4.55 2.52 11.94
CA ASN A 27 3.96 3.60 11.16
C ASN A 27 2.95 3.09 10.14
N THR A 28 3.25 1.95 9.50
CA THR A 28 2.33 1.33 8.54
C THR A 28 1.03 0.92 9.24
N LYS A 29 1.12 0.31 10.42
CA LYS A 29 -0.03 -0.05 11.24
C LYS A 29 -0.83 1.18 11.67
N ILE A 30 -0.16 2.25 12.13
CA ILE A 30 -0.83 3.51 12.50
C ILE A 30 -1.64 4.07 11.33
N ILE A 31 -1.14 3.97 10.10
CA ILE A 31 -1.86 4.44 8.90
C ILE A 31 -3.12 3.60 8.66
N PHE A 32 -3.04 2.27 8.73
CA PHE A 32 -4.20 1.39 8.64
C PHE A 32 -5.23 1.68 9.75
N ASP A 33 -4.79 1.71 11.01
CA ASP A 33 -5.67 1.97 12.17
C ASP A 33 -6.33 3.36 12.08
N TYR A 34 -5.61 4.38 11.62
CA TYR A 34 -6.15 5.72 11.41
C TYR A 34 -7.19 5.73 10.29
N ALA A 35 -6.93 5.02 9.19
CA ALA A 35 -7.85 4.94 8.07
C ALA A 35 -9.16 4.26 8.49
N GLU A 36 -9.08 3.11 9.15
CA GLU A 36 -10.23 2.40 9.72
C GLU A 36 -11.05 3.31 10.65
N LYS A 37 -10.39 3.92 11.65
CA LYS A 37 -11.06 4.74 12.66
C LYS A 37 -11.80 5.93 12.07
N ASN A 38 -11.30 6.47 10.96
CA ASN A 38 -11.86 7.65 10.31
C ASN A 38 -12.69 7.33 9.06
N ASN A 39 -12.91 6.03 8.76
CA ASN A 39 -13.58 5.57 7.54
C ASN A 39 -12.96 6.16 6.26
N ILE A 40 -11.63 6.18 6.20
CA ILE A 40 -10.85 6.62 5.03
C ILE A 40 -10.46 5.37 4.25
N GLU A 41 -10.76 5.37 2.96
CA GLU A 41 -10.31 4.32 2.04
C GLU A 41 -8.83 4.52 1.70
N LEU A 42 -8.02 3.46 1.82
CA LEU A 42 -6.61 3.46 1.44
C LEU A 42 -6.45 2.92 0.03
N ASN A 43 -5.77 3.69 -0.82
CA ASN A 43 -5.46 3.27 -2.19
C ASN A 43 -4.25 2.33 -2.23
N ILE A 44 -4.41 1.10 -1.77
CA ILE A 44 -3.30 0.12 -1.66
C ILE A 44 -2.75 -0.39 -2.99
N ASN A 45 -3.53 -0.26 -4.08
CA ASN A 45 -3.14 -0.63 -5.44
C ASN A 45 -2.67 0.57 -6.29
N ASP A 46 -2.77 1.80 -5.77
CA ASP A 46 -2.31 2.97 -6.53
C ASP A 46 -0.79 2.89 -6.74
N LYS A 47 -0.38 3.29 -7.95
CA LYS A 47 1.02 3.32 -8.35
C LYS A 47 1.59 4.72 -8.16
N ASP A 48 2.82 4.80 -7.65
CA ASP A 48 3.61 6.02 -7.68
C ASP A 48 4.14 6.34 -9.09
N GLN A 49 4.92 7.42 -9.21
CA GLN A 49 5.53 7.85 -10.47
C GLN A 49 6.50 6.82 -11.08
N SER A 50 6.95 5.83 -10.32
CA SER A 50 7.81 4.75 -10.80
C SER A 50 7.03 3.44 -10.99
N GLY A 51 5.70 3.49 -10.92
CA GLY A 51 4.83 2.33 -11.04
C GLY A 51 4.80 1.44 -9.80
N ASN A 52 5.41 1.84 -8.67
CA ASN A 52 5.43 1.03 -7.45
C ASN A 52 4.12 1.18 -6.67
N PHE A 53 3.71 0.09 -6.03
CA PHE A 53 2.51 0.01 -5.20
C PHE A 53 2.80 -0.80 -3.93
N SER A 54 1.89 -0.72 -2.96
CA SER A 54 2.12 -1.21 -1.60
C SER A 54 2.58 -2.67 -1.55
N LEU A 55 1.89 -3.57 -2.25
CA LEU A 55 2.22 -4.99 -2.24
C LEU A 55 3.61 -5.28 -2.83
N LEU A 56 3.93 -4.68 -3.98
CA LEU A 56 5.24 -4.87 -4.61
C LEU A 56 6.37 -4.42 -3.68
N LYS A 57 6.22 -3.25 -3.03
CA LYS A 57 7.25 -2.75 -2.10
C LYS A 57 7.36 -3.59 -0.84
N ALA A 58 6.26 -4.09 -0.28
CA ALA A 58 6.30 -4.95 0.89
C ALA A 58 7.06 -6.27 0.61
N ILE A 59 6.86 -6.85 -0.57
CA ILE A 59 7.60 -8.03 -1.05
C ILE A 59 9.08 -7.71 -1.27
N GLU A 60 9.40 -6.60 -1.91
CA GLU A 60 10.79 -6.14 -2.10
C GLU A 60 11.52 -6.00 -0.75
N LYS A 61 10.84 -5.51 0.28
CA LYS A 61 11.38 -5.42 1.64
C LYS A 61 11.40 -6.75 2.40
N ARG A 62 10.82 -7.81 1.85
CA ARG A 62 10.66 -9.13 2.47
C ARG A 62 10.00 -9.04 3.85
N ASN A 63 9.07 -8.09 4.00
CA ASN A 63 8.43 -7.82 5.27
C ASN A 63 7.06 -8.47 5.32
N ILE A 64 7.01 -9.65 5.95
CA ILE A 64 5.80 -10.45 6.07
C ILE A 64 4.71 -9.72 6.86
N THR A 65 5.05 -9.00 7.92
CA THR A 65 4.10 -8.22 8.73
C THR A 65 3.32 -7.22 7.87
N ILE A 66 4.02 -6.46 7.03
CA ILE A 66 3.39 -5.48 6.14
C ILE A 66 2.57 -6.17 5.05
N ILE A 67 3.05 -7.30 4.51
CA ILE A 67 2.29 -8.09 3.53
C ILE A 67 0.97 -8.56 4.14
N GLU A 68 0.99 -9.06 5.38
CA GLU A 68 -0.21 -9.49 6.11
C GLU A 68 -1.19 -8.33 6.32
N PHE A 69 -0.70 -7.14 6.67
CA PHE A 69 -1.57 -5.95 6.79
C PHE A 69 -2.24 -5.61 5.45
N ILE A 70 -1.51 -5.64 4.34
CA ILE A 70 -2.06 -5.34 3.01
C ILE A 70 -3.10 -6.38 2.59
N ILE A 71 -2.81 -7.67 2.78
CA ILE A 71 -3.73 -8.77 2.43
C ILE A 71 -4.99 -8.68 3.28
N LYS A 72 -4.84 -8.49 4.60
CA LYS A 72 -5.98 -8.36 5.51
C LYS A 72 -6.87 -7.18 5.14
N TYR A 73 -6.28 -6.01 4.91
CA TYR A 73 -7.05 -4.83 4.52
C TYR A 73 -7.78 -5.04 3.20
N ALA A 74 -7.13 -5.67 2.22
CA ALA A 74 -7.77 -5.98 0.94
C ALA A 74 -8.98 -6.93 1.12
N ASP A 75 -8.85 -7.95 1.95
CA ASP A 75 -9.93 -8.89 2.26
C ASP A 75 -11.10 -8.19 2.98
N ASP A 76 -10.80 -7.43 4.04
CA ASP A 76 -11.81 -6.71 4.84
C ASP A 76 -12.61 -5.69 3.99
N HIS A 77 -11.99 -5.09 2.97
CA HIS A 77 -12.59 -4.07 2.10
C HIS A 77 -12.98 -4.58 0.71
N ASN A 78 -12.89 -5.88 0.45
CA ASN A 78 -13.18 -6.50 -0.85
C ASN A 78 -12.38 -5.88 -2.03
N ILE A 79 -11.13 -5.49 -1.78
CA ILE A 79 -10.21 -4.95 -2.79
C ILE A 79 -9.46 -6.10 -3.46
N ILE A 80 -9.50 -6.16 -4.79
CA ILE A 80 -8.72 -7.14 -5.56
C ILE A 80 -7.27 -6.66 -5.65
N LEU A 81 -6.31 -7.41 -5.09
CA LEU A 81 -4.89 -7.08 -5.18
C LEU A 81 -4.33 -7.28 -6.59
N GLN A 82 -3.53 -6.31 -7.05
CA GLN A 82 -2.89 -6.34 -8.36
C GLN A 82 -1.60 -7.18 -8.40
N ILE A 83 -1.72 -8.49 -8.18
CA ILE A 83 -0.55 -9.42 -8.10
C ILE A 83 0.17 -9.65 -9.44
N ASN A 84 -0.52 -9.43 -10.55
CA ASN A 84 -0.01 -9.61 -11.91
C ASN A 84 0.48 -8.29 -12.54
N GLU A 85 0.35 -7.18 -11.83
CA GLU A 85 0.85 -5.89 -12.31
C GLU A 85 2.35 -5.75 -12.07
N LYS A 86 2.99 -4.93 -12.89
CA LYS A 86 4.40 -4.55 -12.71
C LYS A 86 4.57 -3.05 -12.56
N ASN A 87 5.71 -2.68 -11.99
CA ASN A 87 6.20 -1.31 -12.02
C ASN A 87 6.95 -1.01 -13.34
N GLU A 88 7.49 0.21 -13.45
CA GLU A 88 8.19 0.67 -14.66
C GLU A 88 9.49 -0.12 -14.93
N ASN A 89 10.09 -0.71 -13.89
CA ASN A 89 11.27 -1.56 -14.00
C ASN A 89 10.95 -3.01 -14.43
N GLY A 90 9.68 -3.35 -14.69
CA GLY A 90 9.30 -4.70 -15.07
C GLY A 90 9.14 -5.67 -13.89
N MET A 91 9.17 -5.18 -12.65
CA MET A 91 9.09 -6.04 -11.46
C MET A 91 7.64 -6.37 -11.12
N TYR A 92 7.34 -7.67 -11.04
CA TYR A 92 6.03 -8.21 -10.63
C TYR A 92 6.10 -8.69 -9.17
N PRO A 93 5.04 -8.50 -8.35
CA PRO A 93 4.95 -9.05 -7.00
C PRO A 93 5.34 -10.52 -6.92
N LEU A 94 4.72 -11.36 -7.75
CA LEU A 94 4.90 -12.82 -7.71
C LEU A 94 6.29 -13.27 -8.19
N LEU A 95 6.93 -12.49 -9.07
CA LEU A 95 8.30 -12.79 -9.53
C LEU A 95 9.36 -12.47 -8.48
N MET A 96 9.05 -11.55 -7.56
CA MET A 96 9.97 -11.08 -6.52
C MET A 96 9.84 -11.84 -5.20
N ALA A 97 8.81 -12.69 -5.06
CA ALA A 97 8.50 -13.46 -3.85
C ALA A 97 9.41 -14.68 -3.66
#